data_AF-A0A1F7TLK1-F1
#
_entry.id   AF-A0A1F7TLK1-F1
#
_cell.length_a   1.000
_cell.length_b   1.000
_cell.length_c   1.000
_cell.angle_alpha   90.00
_cell.angle_beta   90.00
_cell.angle_gamma   90.00
#
_symmetry.space_group_name_H-M   'P 1'
#
loop_
_entity.id
_entity.type
_entity.pdbx_description
1 polymer ?
#
loop_
_entity_poly.entity_id
_entity_poly.type
_entity_poly.pdbx_seq_one_letter_code
_entity_poly.pdbx_strand_id
1 'polypeptide(L)'
;MPSHSDLPGDLSRRKLLRALSRIGFTISTVGGKGDHFKVTWPRTQKSVTVDGEMVRKDQLRYILKEIEMYSNGDVTWERIKREL
;
A
#
# COMPACT_ATOMS: atom_id res chain seq x y z
N MET A 1 7.70 -11.23 0.99
CA MET A 1 6.79 -10.94 2.13
C MET A 1 7.52 -10.85 3.47
N PRO A 2 7.40 -9.73 4.24
CA PRO A 2 8.00 -9.58 5.58
C PRO A 2 7.25 -10.35 6.68
N SER A 3 7.95 -10.66 7.79
CA SER A 3 7.30 -11.14 9.01
C SER A 3 6.50 -10.01 9.68
N HIS A 4 5.48 -10.37 10.45
CA HIS A 4 4.67 -9.38 11.19
C HIS A 4 5.52 -8.54 12.17
N SER A 5 6.54 -9.16 12.76
CA SER A 5 7.51 -8.51 13.65
C SER A 5 8.30 -7.39 12.95
N ASP A 6 8.60 -7.57 11.66
CA ASP A 6 9.44 -6.67 10.86
C ASP A 6 8.67 -5.46 10.30
N LEU A 7 7.34 -5.47 10.42
CA LEU A 7 6.49 -4.39 9.96
C LEU A 7 6.46 -3.23 10.97
N PRO A 8 6.52 -1.97 10.49
CA PRO A 8 6.37 -0.81 11.35
C PRO A 8 4.97 -0.80 11.98
N GLY A 9 4.89 -0.46 13.28
CA GLY A 9 3.62 -0.40 14.01
C GLY A 9 2.87 0.92 13.87
N ASP A 10 3.55 1.93 13.32
CA ASP A 10 3.21 3.34 13.34
C ASP A 10 3.29 3.98 11.95
N LEU A 11 3.17 3.16 10.90
CA LEU A 11 3.23 3.67 9.53
C LEU A 11 1.97 4.48 9.20
N SER A 12 2.14 5.79 9.09
CA SER A 12 1.05 6.67 8.64
C SER A 12 0.61 6.31 7.22
N ARG A 13 -0.71 6.32 6.97
CA ARG A 13 -1.28 6.14 5.63
C ARG A 13 -0.63 7.05 4.60
N ARG A 14 -0.39 8.31 4.97
CA ARG A 14 0.22 9.31 4.06
C ARG A 14 1.60 8.91 3.58
N LYS A 15 2.44 8.34 4.44
CA LYS A 15 3.77 7.83 4.05
C LYS A 15 3.65 6.65 3.09
N LEU A 16 2.80 5.68 3.44
CA LEU A 16 2.56 4.51 2.59
C LEU A 16 2.06 4.92 1.19
N LEU A 17 1.04 5.79 1.13
CA LEU A 17 0.51 6.30 -0.13
C LEU A 17 1.57 7.04 -0.94
N ARG A 18 2.38 7.91 -0.33
CA ARG A 18 3.48 8.58 -1.04
C ARG A 18 4.48 7.59 -1.63
N ALA A 19 4.88 6.58 -0.86
CA ALA A 19 5.78 5.54 -1.35
C ALA A 19 5.18 4.77 -2.55
N LEU A 20 3.91 4.36 -2.45
CA LEU A 20 3.22 3.68 -3.54
C LEU A 20 3.07 4.56 -4.78
N SER A 21 2.81 5.86 -4.61
CA SER A 21 2.79 6.82 -5.72
C SER A 21 4.14 6.92 -6.43
N ARG A 22 5.25 6.96 -5.68
CA ARG A 22 6.62 7.00 -6.25
C ARG A 22 6.96 5.74 -7.06
N ILE A 23 6.42 4.60 -6.64
CA ILE A 23 6.58 3.32 -7.36
C ILE A 23 5.74 3.27 -8.64
N GLY A 24 4.72 4.12 -8.76
CA GLY A 24 3.87 4.23 -9.95
C GLY A 24 2.44 3.74 -9.75
N PHE A 25 2.00 3.51 -8.52
CA PHE A 25 0.57 3.29 -8.26
C PHE A 25 -0.22 4.58 -8.43
N THR A 26 -1.44 4.44 -8.94
CA THR A 26 -2.40 5.54 -9.01
C THR A 26 -3.24 5.55 -7.74
N ILE A 27 -3.34 6.71 -7.09
CA ILE A 27 -4.13 6.89 -5.87
C ILE A 27 -5.39 7.67 -6.21
N SER A 28 -6.55 7.11 -5.87
CA SER A 28 -7.84 7.77 -6.03
C SER A 28 -8.51 7.96 -4.67
N THR A 29 -9.02 9.16 -4.46
CA THR A 29 -9.84 9.57 -3.31
C THR A 29 -11.32 9.66 -3.66
N VAL A 30 -11.69 9.37 -4.91
CA VAL A 30 -13.05 9.57 -5.42
C VAL A 30 -13.98 8.52 -4.81
N GLY A 31 -14.99 8.97 -4.07
CA GLY A 31 -16.07 8.14 -3.53
C GLY A 31 -16.01 7.83 -2.02
N GLY A 32 -14.95 8.24 -1.30
CA GLY A 32 -14.85 8.08 0.15
C GLY A 32 -15.12 9.39 0.90
N LYS A 33 -15.67 9.32 2.12
CA LYS A 33 -15.77 10.46 3.06
C LYS A 33 -14.40 10.98 3.57
N GLY A 34 -13.32 10.77 2.81
CA GLY A 34 -11.94 11.15 3.15
C GLY A 34 -11.08 10.04 3.76
N ASP A 35 -11.67 8.91 4.16
CA ASP A 35 -10.96 7.88 4.93
C ASP A 35 -10.52 6.64 4.17
N HIS A 36 -10.96 6.48 2.92
CA HIS A 36 -10.61 5.35 2.07
C HIS A 36 -9.89 5.84 0.82
N PHE A 37 -8.71 5.28 0.56
CA PHE A 37 -7.88 5.58 -0.60
C PHE A 37 -7.76 4.33 -1.45
N LYS A 38 -8.16 4.41 -2.70
CA LYS A 38 -8.00 3.32 -3.65
C LYS A 38 -6.64 3.44 -4.31
N VAL A 39 -5.82 2.40 -4.21
CA VAL A 39 -4.49 2.33 -4.80
C VAL A 39 -4.52 1.30 -5.92
N THR A 40 -4.32 1.74 -7.17
CA THR A 40 -4.45 0.91 -8.37
C THR A 40 -3.10 0.70 -9.04
N TRP A 41 -2.79 -0.54 -9.42
CA TRP A 41 -1.64 -0.85 -10.25
C TRP A 41 -2.01 -0.67 -11.74
N PRO A 42 -1.38 0.26 -12.48
CA PRO A 42 -1.82 0.60 -13.82
C PRO A 42 -1.72 -0.56 -14.83
N ARG A 43 -0.75 -1.47 -14.66
CA ARG A 43 -0.56 -2.58 -15.61
C ARG A 43 -1.64 -3.65 -15.53
N THR A 44 -2.15 -3.94 -14.33
CA THR A 44 -3.16 -5.01 -14.13
C THR A 44 -4.54 -4.46 -13.82
N GLN A 45 -4.68 -3.14 -13.60
CA GLN A 45 -5.89 -2.46 -13.15
C GLN A 45 -6.46 -2.98 -11.82
N LYS A 46 -5.71 -3.86 -11.13
CA LYS A 46 -6.08 -4.35 -9.80
C LYS A 46 -5.81 -3.27 -8.77
N SER A 47 -6.65 -3.23 -7.74
CA SER A 47 -6.61 -2.18 -6.73
C SER A 47 -6.76 -2.72 -5.34
N VAL A 48 -6.07 -2.09 -4.39
CA VAL A 48 -6.21 -2.29 -2.96
C VAL A 48 -6.77 -1.03 -2.32
N THR A 49 -7.64 -1.19 -1.34
CA THR A 49 -8.14 -0.06 -0.54
C THR A 49 -7.27 0.09 0.70
N VAL A 50 -6.78 1.30 0.93
CA VAL A 50 -6.06 1.69 2.14
C VAL A 50 -6.96 2.64 2.93
N ASP A 51 -7.38 2.20 4.11
CA ASP A 51 -8.28 2.92 4.99
C ASP A 51 -7.62 3.33 6.32
N GLY A 52 -8.18 4.35 6.97
CA GLY A 52 -7.72 4.84 8.27
C GLY A 52 -6.48 5.73 8.21
N GLU A 53 -6.24 6.50 9.28
CA GLU A 53 -5.09 7.43 9.33
C GLU A 53 -3.75 6.71 9.53
N MET A 54 -3.76 5.65 10.34
CA MET A 54 -2.62 4.77 10.62
C MET A 54 -2.88 3.37 10.11
N VAL A 55 -1.86 2.79 9.46
CA VAL A 55 -1.96 1.43 8.92
C VAL A 55 -1.49 0.45 9.99
N ARG A 56 -2.42 -0.36 10.52
CA ARG A 56 -2.07 -1.42 11.49
C ARG A 56 -1.17 -2.46 10.82
N LYS A 57 -0.31 -3.14 11.58
CA LYS A 57 0.60 -4.15 11.04
C LYS A 57 -0.11 -5.25 10.24
N ASP A 58 -1.24 -5.75 10.72
CA ASP A 58 -2.04 -6.76 10.02
C ASP A 58 -2.59 -6.24 8.69
N GLN A 59 -3.09 -5.01 8.69
CA GLN A 59 -3.61 -4.33 7.50
C GLN A 59 -2.48 -4.06 6.51
N LEU A 60 -1.33 -3.58 6.99
CA LEU A 60 -0.13 -3.38 6.16
C LEU A 60 0.31 -4.70 5.53
N ARG A 61 0.34 -5.79 6.31
CA ARG A 61 0.67 -7.12 5.79
C ARG A 61 -0.29 -7.57 4.69
N TYR A 62 -1.59 -7.35 4.89
CA TYR A 62 -2.60 -7.64 3.88
C TYR A 62 -2.38 -6.81 2.60
N ILE A 63 -2.20 -5.50 2.74
CA ILE A 63 -1.97 -4.57 1.61
C ILE A 63 -0.71 -4.97 0.83
N LEU A 64 0.39 -5.27 1.53
CA LEU A 64 1.65 -5.69 0.90
C LEU A 64 1.48 -7.00 0.13
N LYS A 65 0.71 -7.95 0.66
CA LYS A 65 0.41 -9.20 -0.02
C LYS A 65 -0.37 -8.97 -1.30
N GLU A 66 -1.40 -8.12 -1.25
CA GLU A 66 -2.17 -7.79 -2.44
C GLU A 66 -1.32 -7.05 -3.48
N ILE A 67 -0.50 -6.10 -3.07
CA ILE A 67 0.40 -5.35 -3.97
C ILE A 67 1.40 -6.29 -4.66
N GLU A 68 2.05 -7.17 -3.91
CA GLU A 68 2.99 -8.15 -4.45
C GLU A 68 2.29 -9.06 -5.47
N MET A 69 1.06 -9.51 -5.17
CA MET A 69 0.25 -10.32 -6.08
C MET A 69 -0.24 -9.52 -7.31
N TYR A 70 -0.68 -8.28 -7.16
CA TYR A 70 -1.22 -7.44 -8.23
C TYR A 70 -0.16 -6.93 -9.19
N SER A 71 1.07 -6.82 -8.72
CA SER A 71 2.25 -6.46 -9.51
C SER A 71 2.99 -7.68 -10.09
N ASN A 72 2.49 -8.90 -9.89
CA ASN A 72 3.16 -10.15 -10.27
C ASN A 72 4.60 -10.25 -9.71
N GLY A 73 4.83 -9.75 -8.49
CA GLY A 73 6.14 -9.77 -7.82
C GLY A 73 7.09 -8.63 -8.17
N ASP A 74 6.74 -7.72 -9.08
CA ASP A 74 7.58 -6.55 -9.44
C ASP A 74 7.70 -5.53 -8.29
N VAL A 75 6.66 -5.44 -7.45
CA VAL A 75 6.64 -4.57 -6.28
C VAL A 75 6.69 -5.40 -5.00
N THR A 76 7.86 -5.45 -4.38
CA THR A 76 8.08 -6.10 -3.09
C THR A 76 8.11 -5.11 -1.93
N TRP A 77 8.02 -5.62 -0.70
CA TRP A 77 8.15 -4.80 0.50
C TRP A 77 9.48 -4.05 0.57
N GLU A 78 10.57 -4.67 0.15
CA GLU A 78 11.91 -4.08 0.16
C GLU A 78 11.97 -2.87 -0.78
N ARG A 79 11.27 -2.93 -1.92
CA ARG A 79 11.14 -1.80 -2.85
C ARG A 79 10.31 -0.69 -2.24
N ILE A 80 9.18 -1.03 -1.61
CA ILE A 80 8.32 -0.06 -0.92
C ILE A 80 9.08 0.63 0.22
N LYS A 81 9.83 -0.14 1.01
CA LYS A 81 10.61 0.35 2.15
C LYS A 81 11.67 1.38 1.78
N ARG A 82 12.23 1.32 0.56
CA ARG A 82 13.18 2.33 0.06
C ARG A 82 12.53 3.69 -0.21
N GLU A 83 11.22 3.71 -0.42
CA GLU A 83 10.44 4.91 -0.76
C GLU A 83 9.66 5.50 0.43
N LEU A 84 9.73 4.85 1.60
CA LEU A 84 9.01 5.21 2.84
C LEU A 84 9.59 6.42 3.58
#